data_AF-A0A291QBV7-F1
#
_entry.id   AF-A0A291QBV7-F1
#
_cell.length_a   1.000
_cell.length_b   1.000
_cell.length_c   1.000
_cell.angle_alpha   90.00
_cell.angle_beta   90.00
_cell.angle_gamma   90.00
#
_symmetry.space_group_name_H-M   'P 1'
#
loop_
_entity.id
_entity.type
_entity.pdbx_description
1 polymer ?
#
loop_
_entity_poly.entity_id
_entity_poly.type
_entity_poly.pdbx_seq_one_letter_code
_entity_poly.pdbx_strand_id
1 'polypeptide(L)'
;MSGADSPEQARLIQSSVATSAYRTMSPNASGVGLQTNSMRFENLSSGTFRRIAEEFLMATRMRRWDRSALLSIGYYFSDVMAVVQSRQDRVPHRSAPRTPLPEGADIDAGLTETVLRRRSGRDFSGAPVGLDEITSVLRFAGSVTAEADIELADGAPLTMGFRTVPSAGGLYPVEIWLAARNVAGLEPGLHRFLPVEESLATQAGPEAVTELIASFDPQDGSIDFDRTAAVILLVGNPWRSMRKYGPRGMRSMFHEAGGIAQNAHLAATGLGLESVDFSGFYDDEAHSALGLDGVHRTLLHTVLLGAA
;
A
#
# COMPACT_ATOMS: atom_id res chain seq x y z
N MET A 1 29.78 -47.61 35.00
CA MET A 1 29.62 -47.73 33.54
C MET A 1 28.45 -46.83 33.14
N SER A 2 28.61 -45.51 33.19
CA SER A 2 29.06 -44.63 32.10
C SER A 2 28.19 -44.73 30.84
N GLY A 3 26.97 -44.20 30.92
CA GLY A 3 26.26 -43.75 29.72
C GLY A 3 26.88 -42.43 29.31
N ALA A 4 27.80 -42.46 28.34
CA ALA A 4 28.30 -41.23 27.73
C ALA A 4 27.14 -40.64 26.92
N ASP A 5 26.70 -39.43 27.27
CA ASP A 5 25.73 -38.68 26.49
C ASP A 5 26.20 -38.60 25.03
N SER A 6 25.30 -38.88 24.08
CA SER A 6 25.66 -38.78 22.67
C SER A 6 26.05 -37.32 22.35
N PRO A 7 26.92 -37.07 21.36
CA PRO A 7 27.30 -35.70 20.98
C PRO A 7 26.09 -34.81 20.65
N GLU A 8 25.01 -35.40 20.17
CA GLU A 8 23.75 -34.73 19.87
C GLU A 8 22.95 -34.41 21.14
N GLN A 9 22.95 -35.32 22.11
CA GLN A 9 22.31 -35.13 23.40
C GLN A 9 23.05 -34.10 24.26
N ALA A 10 24.38 -34.09 24.20
CA ALA A 10 25.22 -33.05 24.78
C ALA A 10 24.93 -31.67 24.14
N ARG A 11 24.74 -31.59 22.81
CA ARG A 11 24.32 -30.35 22.13
C ARG A 11 22.92 -29.91 22.55
N LEU A 12 21.97 -30.82 22.66
CA LEU A 12 20.60 -30.51 23.11
C LEU A 12 20.57 -29.98 24.55
N ILE A 13 21.39 -30.55 25.45
CA ILE A 13 21.56 -30.07 26.83
C ILE A 13 22.26 -28.70 26.86
N GLN A 14 23.26 -28.49 26.00
CA GLN A 14 23.95 -27.20 25.88
C GLN A 14 23.02 -26.11 25.32
N SER A 15 22.19 -26.45 24.32
CA SER A 15 21.13 -25.60 23.78
C SER A 15 20.04 -25.33 24.82
N SER A 16 19.62 -26.33 25.60
CA SER A 16 18.59 -26.12 26.63
C SER A 16 19.06 -25.17 27.72
N VAL A 17 20.33 -25.26 28.15
CA VAL A 17 20.94 -24.31 29.10
C VAL A 17 21.07 -22.91 28.50
N ALA A 18 21.37 -22.78 27.20
CA ALA A 18 21.37 -21.50 26.51
C ALA A 18 19.96 -20.89 26.39
N THR A 19 18.93 -21.71 26.22
CA THR A 19 17.51 -21.32 26.16
C THR A 19 16.92 -21.03 27.54
N SER A 20 17.43 -21.65 28.61
CA SER A 20 16.87 -21.55 29.97
C SER A 20 17.68 -20.66 30.93
N ALA A 21 18.86 -20.19 30.55
CA ALA A 21 19.64 -19.27 31.37
C ALA A 21 19.10 -17.83 31.26
N TYR A 22 18.95 -17.16 32.41
CA TYR A 22 18.65 -15.73 32.45
C TYR A 22 19.70 -14.94 31.65
N ARG A 23 19.28 -14.38 30.52
CA ARG A 23 20.06 -13.39 29.77
C ARG A 23 19.27 -12.10 29.71
N THR A 24 19.71 -11.10 30.48
CA THR A 24 19.08 -9.78 30.48
C THR A 24 19.45 -8.97 29.22
N MET A 25 20.54 -9.36 28.54
CA MET A 25 21.06 -8.76 27.31
C MET A 25 22.09 -9.71 26.67
N SER A 26 22.13 -9.75 25.34
CA SER A 26 23.18 -10.43 24.59
C SER A 26 24.41 -9.51 24.49
N PRO A 27 25.63 -9.97 24.82
CA PRO A 27 26.84 -9.13 24.82
C PRO A 27 27.14 -8.45 23.48
N ASN A 28 26.64 -9.03 22.39
CA ASN A 28 26.83 -8.52 21.03
C ASN A 28 25.71 -7.57 20.57
N ALA A 29 24.77 -7.18 21.44
CA ALA A 29 23.67 -6.27 21.11
C ALA A 29 24.15 -4.92 20.54
N SER A 30 25.35 -4.47 20.93
CA SER A 30 26.02 -3.27 20.39
C SER A 30 26.95 -3.54 19.20
N GLY A 31 27.03 -4.78 18.72
CA GLY A 31 27.89 -5.16 17.58
C GLY A 31 27.28 -4.75 16.24
N VAL A 32 28.14 -4.32 15.32
CA VAL A 32 27.80 -3.98 13.91
C VAL A 32 27.68 -5.21 12.99
N GLY A 33 27.63 -6.42 13.56
CA GLY A 33 27.56 -7.69 12.82
C GLY A 33 26.15 -8.06 12.35
N LEU A 34 26.00 -9.26 11.79
CA LEU A 34 24.73 -9.78 11.27
C LEU A 34 23.72 -9.98 12.41
N GLN A 35 22.68 -9.14 12.43
CA GLN A 35 21.65 -9.14 13.47
C GLN A 35 20.43 -9.92 12.99
N THR A 36 20.29 -11.16 13.43
CA THR A 36 19.11 -11.97 13.13
C THR A 36 17.86 -11.43 13.83
N ASN A 37 16.68 -11.82 13.35
CA ASN A 37 15.40 -11.48 13.99
C ASN A 37 15.39 -11.88 15.47
N SER A 38 15.88 -13.08 15.80
CA SER A 38 15.98 -13.56 17.19
C SER A 38 16.87 -12.65 18.04
N MET A 39 18.02 -12.24 17.53
CA MET A 39 18.95 -11.36 18.25
C MET A 39 18.33 -9.98 18.53
N ARG A 40 17.61 -9.39 17.57
CA ARG A 40 16.92 -8.10 17.78
C ARG A 40 15.81 -8.24 18.82
N PHE A 41 15.02 -9.31 18.74
CA PHE A 41 13.92 -9.57 19.67
C PHE A 41 14.40 -9.77 21.12
N GLU A 42 15.47 -10.54 21.32
CA GLU A 42 16.07 -10.79 22.64
C GLU A 42 16.65 -9.54 23.31
N ASN A 43 16.91 -8.47 22.53
CA ASN A 43 17.57 -7.25 23.02
C ASN A 43 16.69 -6.00 22.94
N LEU A 44 15.36 -6.16 22.82
CA LEU A 44 14.42 -5.04 22.77
C LEU A 44 14.54 -4.13 24.00
N SER A 45 14.93 -4.64 25.18
CA SER A 45 15.16 -3.86 26.41
C SER A 45 16.37 -2.94 26.36
N SER A 46 17.31 -3.16 25.42
CA SER A 46 18.46 -2.29 25.25
C SER A 46 18.05 -0.98 24.58
N GLY A 47 18.56 0.15 25.06
CA GLY A 47 18.37 1.47 24.41
C GLY A 47 19.07 1.58 23.04
N THR A 48 19.82 0.55 22.65
CA THR A 48 20.53 0.45 21.36
C THR A 48 19.57 0.24 20.20
N PHE A 49 18.48 -0.51 20.39
CA PHE A 49 17.47 -0.73 19.36
C PHE A 49 16.27 0.18 19.61
N ARG A 50 16.04 1.15 18.72
CA ARG A 50 14.84 1.98 18.79
C ARG A 50 13.61 1.14 18.54
N ARG A 51 12.60 1.31 19.40
CA ARG A 51 11.32 0.60 19.31
C ARG A 51 10.31 1.40 18.48
N ILE A 52 10.67 1.71 17.24
CA ILE A 52 9.93 2.68 16.40
C ILE A 52 8.47 2.24 16.21
N ALA A 53 8.21 0.94 16.04
CA ALA A 53 6.86 0.43 15.90
C ALA A 53 6.04 0.61 17.19
N GLU A 54 6.61 0.31 18.36
CA GLU A 54 5.96 0.52 19.65
C GLU A 54 5.78 2.01 19.96
N GLU A 55 6.80 2.83 19.68
CA GLU A 55 6.72 4.29 19.79
C GLU A 55 5.61 4.84 18.90
N PHE A 56 5.48 4.38 17.66
CA PHE A 56 4.38 4.70 16.78
C PHE A 56 3.03 4.29 17.41
N LEU A 57 2.91 3.06 17.92
CA LEU A 57 1.69 2.59 18.56
C LEU A 57 1.32 3.41 19.81
N MET A 58 2.31 3.86 20.58
CA MET A 58 2.12 4.71 21.76
C MET A 58 1.76 6.15 21.37
N ALA A 59 2.45 6.72 20.39
CA ALA A 59 2.30 8.11 19.92
C ALA A 59 0.97 8.35 19.19
N THR A 60 0.34 7.29 18.67
CA THR A 60 -0.92 7.37 17.92
C THR A 60 -2.16 6.96 18.74
N ARG A 61 -2.03 6.83 20.07
CA ARG A 61 -3.15 6.56 20.97
C ARG A 61 -4.04 7.78 21.14
N MET A 62 -5.35 7.56 21.18
CA MET A 62 -6.29 8.57 21.66
C MET A 62 -6.41 8.46 23.18
N ARG A 63 -6.43 9.60 23.86
CA ARG A 63 -6.66 9.67 25.31
C ARG A 63 -7.96 10.40 25.56
N ARG A 64 -8.70 9.97 26.59
CA ARG A 64 -9.85 10.75 27.06
C ARG A 64 -9.38 12.16 27.43
N TRP A 65 -10.15 13.16 27.05
CA TRP A 65 -9.88 14.57 27.35
C TRP A 65 -8.65 15.17 26.65
N ASP A 66 -8.12 14.53 25.62
CA ASP A 66 -7.15 15.16 24.73
C ASP A 66 -7.83 16.27 23.91
N ARG A 67 -7.81 17.49 24.47
CA ARG A 67 -8.45 18.65 23.85
C ARG A 67 -7.86 18.99 22.49
N SER A 68 -6.56 18.75 22.28
CA SER A 68 -5.91 19.04 21.00
C SER A 68 -6.47 18.15 19.90
N ALA A 69 -6.52 16.84 20.15
CA ALA A 69 -7.10 15.88 19.20
C ALA A 69 -8.59 16.14 18.95
N LEU A 70 -9.36 16.45 20.00
CA LEU A 70 -10.79 16.73 19.88
C LEU A 70 -11.08 17.97 19.04
N LEU A 71 -10.33 19.07 19.26
CA LEU A 71 -10.49 20.29 18.48
C LEU A 71 -10.05 20.09 17.03
N SER A 72 -8.92 19.42 16.81
CA SER A 72 -8.42 19.13 15.45
C SER A 72 -9.40 18.32 14.62
N ILE A 73 -10.07 17.32 15.22
CA ILE A 73 -11.03 16.47 14.52
C ILE A 73 -12.38 17.18 14.35
N GLY A 74 -12.91 17.79 15.41
CA GLY A 74 -14.26 18.34 15.46
C GLY A 74 -14.47 19.56 14.58
N TYR A 75 -13.42 20.38 14.39
CA TYR A 75 -13.47 21.60 13.58
C TYR A 75 -12.76 21.47 12.24
N TYR A 76 -12.41 20.24 11.83
CA TYR A 76 -11.63 20.04 10.60
C TYR A 76 -12.37 20.52 9.36
N PHE A 77 -13.66 20.20 9.23
CA PHE A 77 -14.46 20.58 8.07
C PHE A 77 -14.96 22.01 8.18
N SER A 78 -14.05 22.95 7.91
CA SER A 78 -14.39 24.30 7.48
C SER A 78 -14.65 24.32 5.98
N ASP A 79 -15.27 25.38 5.47
CA ASP A 79 -15.48 25.61 4.04
C ASP A 79 -14.20 25.44 3.22
N VAL A 80 -13.08 25.95 3.73
CA VAL A 80 -11.78 25.81 3.06
C VAL A 80 -11.38 24.34 2.93
N MET A 81 -11.59 23.54 3.98
CA MET A 81 -11.25 22.10 3.94
C MET A 81 -12.23 21.30 3.08
N ALA A 82 -13.52 21.68 3.07
CA ALA A 82 -14.48 21.11 2.14
C ALA A 82 -14.06 21.38 0.68
N VAL A 83 -13.68 22.62 0.34
CA VAL A 83 -13.20 22.98 -1.00
C VAL A 83 -11.90 22.25 -1.36
N VAL A 84 -10.95 22.16 -0.42
CA VAL A 84 -9.72 21.38 -0.68
C VAL A 84 -10.08 19.94 -1.01
N GLN A 85 -11.00 19.32 -0.27
CA GLN A 85 -11.43 17.95 -0.47
C GLN A 85 -12.14 17.72 -1.81
N SER A 86 -13.08 18.59 -2.19
CA SER A 86 -13.79 18.47 -3.48
C SER A 86 -12.89 18.69 -4.70
N ARG A 87 -11.78 19.40 -4.51
CA ARG A 87 -10.76 19.63 -5.55
C ARG A 87 -9.65 18.58 -5.52
N GLN A 88 -9.66 17.62 -4.59
CA GLN A 88 -8.67 16.55 -4.56
C GLN A 88 -8.68 15.79 -5.88
N ASP A 89 -7.48 15.44 -6.33
CA ASP A 89 -7.20 14.66 -7.54
C ASP A 89 -7.64 15.31 -8.86
N ARG A 90 -8.18 16.54 -8.82
CA ARG A 90 -8.21 17.46 -9.96
C ARG A 90 -6.81 18.04 -10.12
N VAL A 91 -5.99 17.34 -10.90
CA VAL A 91 -4.62 17.78 -11.21
C VAL A 91 -4.71 19.12 -11.94
N PRO A 92 -4.03 20.19 -11.50
CA PRO A 92 -3.90 21.40 -12.29
C PRO A 92 -3.34 21.02 -13.67
N HIS A 93 -3.98 21.53 -14.72
CA HIS A 93 -3.88 21.24 -16.16
C HIS A 93 -2.47 21.28 -16.82
N ARG A 94 -1.38 20.88 -16.14
CA ARG A 94 -0.02 21.01 -16.65
C ARG A 94 0.59 19.64 -17.00
N SER A 95 0.69 19.45 -18.31
CA SER A 95 1.67 18.67 -19.10
C SER A 95 1.64 17.14 -19.17
N ALA A 96 0.97 16.39 -18.28
CA ALA A 96 0.90 14.93 -18.43
C ALA A 96 -0.14 14.50 -19.49
N PRO A 97 0.22 13.69 -20.50
CA PRO A 97 -0.74 13.07 -21.41
C PRO A 97 -1.80 12.27 -20.64
N ARG A 98 -3.04 12.29 -21.16
CA ARG A 98 -4.18 11.60 -20.53
C ARG A 98 -4.72 10.54 -21.48
N THR A 99 -4.91 9.34 -20.93
CA THR A 99 -5.61 8.24 -21.59
C THR A 99 -6.96 8.07 -20.89
N PRO A 100 -8.09 8.35 -21.55
CA PRO A 100 -9.41 8.09 -20.97
C PRO A 100 -9.58 6.58 -20.76
N LEU A 101 -10.20 6.19 -19.65
CA LEU A 101 -10.52 4.78 -19.43
C LEU A 101 -11.71 4.37 -20.31
N PRO A 102 -11.67 3.19 -20.96
CA PRO A 102 -12.80 2.65 -21.69
C PRO A 102 -13.97 2.27 -20.76
N GLU A 103 -15.01 1.68 -21.34
CA GLU A 103 -15.93 0.88 -20.54
C GLU A 103 -15.18 -0.29 -19.89
N GLY A 104 -15.55 -0.64 -18.66
CA GLY A 104 -14.88 -1.70 -17.92
C GLY A 104 -15.41 -3.06 -18.35
N ALA A 105 -14.58 -4.09 -18.30
CA ALA A 105 -15.03 -5.46 -18.51
C ALA A 105 -16.05 -5.86 -17.42
N ASP A 106 -17.09 -6.59 -17.81
CA ASP A 106 -18.13 -7.06 -16.90
C ASP A 106 -17.58 -8.09 -15.91
N ILE A 107 -18.01 -7.98 -14.64
CA ILE A 107 -17.68 -8.95 -13.58
C ILE A 107 -18.98 -9.63 -13.15
N ASP A 108 -19.26 -10.76 -13.79
CA ASP A 108 -20.47 -11.57 -13.52
C ASP A 108 -20.38 -12.36 -12.20
N ALA A 109 -19.15 -12.58 -11.69
CA ALA A 109 -18.91 -13.37 -10.49
C ALA A 109 -19.51 -12.69 -9.25
N GLY A 110 -20.34 -13.43 -8.50
CA GLY A 110 -20.96 -12.93 -7.28
C GLY A 110 -19.95 -12.66 -6.17
N LEU A 111 -20.24 -11.71 -5.27
CA LEU A 111 -19.33 -11.34 -4.17
C LEU A 111 -18.91 -12.53 -3.29
N THR A 112 -19.85 -13.42 -2.95
CA THR A 112 -19.53 -14.61 -2.15
C THR A 112 -18.55 -15.53 -2.88
N GLU A 113 -18.73 -15.68 -4.19
CA GLU A 113 -17.86 -16.52 -5.02
C GLU A 113 -16.45 -15.92 -5.10
N THR A 114 -16.34 -14.63 -5.43
CA THR A 114 -15.03 -13.96 -5.57
C THR A 114 -14.23 -13.99 -4.27
N VAL A 115 -14.87 -13.73 -3.12
CA VAL A 115 -14.21 -13.82 -1.80
C VAL A 115 -13.69 -15.23 -1.52
N LEU A 116 -14.46 -16.27 -1.83
CA LEU A 116 -14.05 -17.66 -1.58
C LEU A 116 -12.94 -18.12 -2.52
N ARG A 117 -12.97 -17.71 -3.79
CA ARG A 117 -12.00 -18.07 -4.83
C ARG A 117 -10.68 -17.29 -4.72
N ARG A 118 -10.70 -16.07 -4.19
CA ARG A 118 -9.52 -15.18 -4.15
C ARG A 118 -8.32 -15.88 -3.50
N ARG A 119 -7.22 -16.01 -4.25
CA ARG A 119 -5.93 -16.52 -3.80
C ARG A 119 -4.82 -15.62 -4.36
N SER A 120 -3.63 -15.72 -3.77
CA SER A 120 -2.45 -15.03 -4.28
C SER A 120 -1.86 -15.85 -5.43
N GLY A 121 -2.07 -15.36 -6.65
CA GLY A 121 -1.51 -15.90 -7.88
C GLY A 121 -0.10 -15.43 -8.13
N ARG A 122 0.82 -16.34 -8.44
CA ARG A 122 2.24 -16.01 -8.70
C ARG A 122 2.75 -16.53 -10.05
N ASP A 123 1.97 -17.40 -10.70
CA ASP A 123 2.27 -17.89 -12.05
C ASP A 123 1.43 -17.09 -13.03
N PHE A 124 2.05 -16.10 -13.67
CA PHE A 124 1.40 -15.27 -14.68
C PHE A 124 1.70 -15.86 -16.05
N SER A 125 0.72 -15.98 -16.94
CA SER A 125 0.96 -16.56 -18.27
C SER A 125 1.89 -15.72 -19.13
N GLY A 126 1.97 -14.40 -18.89
CA GLY A 126 2.67 -13.42 -19.72
C GLY A 126 1.82 -12.88 -20.87
N ALA A 127 0.59 -13.37 -21.02
CA ALA A 127 -0.37 -12.83 -21.97
C ALA A 127 -0.76 -11.38 -21.61
N PRO A 128 -1.09 -10.53 -22.59
CA PRO A 128 -1.56 -9.18 -22.33
C PRO A 128 -2.90 -9.20 -21.60
N VAL A 129 -3.10 -8.22 -20.72
CA VAL A 129 -4.41 -7.92 -20.07
C VAL A 129 -5.05 -6.73 -20.77
N GLY A 130 -6.36 -6.75 -20.99
CA GLY A 130 -7.10 -5.67 -21.65
C GLY A 130 -7.18 -4.40 -20.79
N LEU A 131 -7.17 -3.22 -21.43
CA LEU A 131 -7.38 -1.95 -20.70
C LEU A 131 -8.78 -1.85 -20.07
N ASP A 132 -9.79 -2.51 -20.64
CA ASP A 132 -11.13 -2.68 -20.07
C ASP A 132 -11.10 -3.49 -18.76
N GLU A 133 -10.33 -4.58 -18.70
CA GLU A 133 -10.12 -5.36 -17.48
C GLU A 133 -9.38 -4.52 -16.41
N ILE A 134 -8.30 -3.83 -16.80
CA ILE A 134 -7.59 -2.89 -15.91
C ILE A 134 -8.52 -1.79 -15.40
N THR A 135 -9.41 -1.28 -16.26
CA THR A 135 -10.40 -0.26 -15.89
C THR A 135 -11.31 -0.78 -14.79
N SER A 136 -11.86 -1.99 -14.93
CA SER A 136 -12.69 -2.60 -13.89
C SER A 136 -11.93 -2.78 -12.58
N VAL A 137 -10.66 -3.22 -12.63
CA VAL A 137 -9.82 -3.33 -11.42
C VAL A 137 -9.61 -1.97 -10.75
N LEU A 138 -9.25 -0.93 -11.50
CA LEU A 138 -9.04 0.43 -10.96
C LEU A 138 -10.33 1.03 -10.39
N ARG A 139 -11.47 0.80 -11.05
CA ARG A 139 -12.78 1.25 -10.58
C ARG A 139 -13.13 0.66 -9.23
N PHE A 140 -13.01 -0.66 -9.10
CA PHE A 140 -13.23 -1.34 -7.83
C PHE A 140 -12.24 -0.86 -6.76
N ALA A 141 -10.98 -0.65 -7.14
CA ALA A 141 -9.93 -0.19 -6.23
C ALA A 141 -10.19 1.21 -5.66
N GLY A 142 -10.73 2.16 -6.45
CA GLY A 142 -10.90 3.53 -5.93
C GLY A 142 -11.72 4.54 -6.73
N SER A 143 -12.61 4.15 -7.65
CA SER A 143 -13.47 5.11 -8.36
C SER A 143 -14.51 5.77 -7.46
N VAL A 144 -15.01 6.92 -7.93
CA VAL A 144 -16.16 7.63 -7.33
C VAL A 144 -17.43 6.84 -7.61
N THR A 145 -18.23 6.56 -6.57
CA THR A 145 -19.47 5.75 -6.65
C THR A 145 -20.71 6.48 -6.13
N ALA A 146 -20.51 7.56 -5.37
CA ALA A 146 -21.59 8.41 -4.91
C ALA A 146 -21.08 9.85 -4.79
N GLU A 147 -21.99 10.79 -4.83
CA GLU A 147 -21.71 12.20 -4.61
C GLU A 147 -22.67 12.76 -3.57
N ALA A 148 -22.22 13.76 -2.81
CA ALA A 148 -23.09 14.56 -1.96
C ALA A 148 -22.83 16.05 -2.20
N ASP A 149 -23.91 16.79 -2.35
CA ASP A 149 -23.88 18.23 -2.38
C ASP A 149 -23.88 18.80 -0.96
N ILE A 150 -22.99 19.75 -0.73
CA ILE A 150 -22.89 20.53 0.50
C ILE A 150 -22.92 22.01 0.15
N GLU A 151 -23.50 22.81 1.03
CA GLU A 151 -23.55 24.26 0.90
C GLU A 151 -22.49 24.88 1.83
N LEU A 152 -21.64 25.73 1.27
CA LEU A 152 -20.66 26.51 2.04
C LEU A 152 -21.37 27.62 2.82
N ALA A 153 -20.69 28.23 3.80
CA ALA A 153 -21.29 29.28 4.63
C ALA A 153 -21.70 30.54 3.84
N ASP A 154 -21.11 30.77 2.66
CA ASP A 154 -21.48 31.84 1.74
C ASP A 154 -22.61 31.46 0.74
N GLY A 155 -23.18 30.26 0.88
CA GLY A 155 -24.24 29.73 0.02
C GLY A 155 -23.73 29.10 -1.29
N ALA A 156 -22.41 29.02 -1.51
CA ALA A 156 -21.88 28.41 -2.72
C ALA A 156 -22.04 26.88 -2.67
N PRO A 157 -22.51 26.23 -3.75
CA PRO A 157 -22.66 24.79 -3.81
C PRO A 157 -21.30 24.11 -4.01
N LEU A 158 -21.13 22.95 -3.39
CA LEU A 158 -19.94 22.13 -3.52
C LEU A 158 -20.31 20.65 -3.54
N THR A 159 -19.79 19.90 -4.50
CA THR A 159 -20.03 18.45 -4.61
C THR A 159 -18.81 17.67 -4.11
N MET A 160 -19.06 16.68 -3.26
CA MET A 160 -18.05 15.78 -2.72
C MET A 160 -18.25 14.35 -3.24
N GLY A 161 -17.19 13.74 -3.77
CA GLY A 161 -17.22 12.35 -4.24
C GLY A 161 -16.84 11.33 -3.15
N PHE A 162 -17.58 10.24 -3.08
CA PHE A 162 -17.30 9.07 -2.26
C PHE A 162 -16.78 7.91 -3.12
N ARG A 163 -15.79 7.18 -2.62
CA ARG A 163 -15.13 6.12 -3.38
C ARG A 163 -15.61 4.73 -2.98
N THR A 164 -15.30 3.75 -3.83
CA THR A 164 -15.48 2.32 -3.53
C THR A 164 -14.82 1.90 -2.21
N VAL A 165 -13.66 2.49 -1.89
CA VAL A 165 -12.95 2.25 -0.63
C VAL A 165 -13.37 3.25 0.45
N PRO A 166 -13.67 2.80 1.68
CA PRO A 166 -13.87 3.72 2.80
C PRO A 166 -12.57 4.43 3.19
N SER A 167 -12.66 5.73 3.42
CA SER A 167 -11.54 6.57 3.87
C SER A 167 -11.89 7.30 5.16
N ALA A 168 -10.97 7.34 6.12
CA ALA A 168 -11.20 8.04 7.38
C ALA A 168 -11.42 9.54 7.13
N GLY A 169 -12.65 10.01 7.37
CA GLY A 169 -13.03 11.39 7.05
C GLY A 169 -13.06 11.69 5.55
N GLY A 170 -13.13 10.68 4.67
CA GLY A 170 -13.16 10.88 3.22
C GLY A 170 -11.93 11.57 2.65
N LEU A 171 -10.78 11.54 3.34
CA LEU A 171 -9.61 12.37 3.00
C LEU A 171 -8.79 11.82 1.84
N TYR A 172 -9.00 10.55 1.48
CA TYR A 172 -8.34 9.81 0.41
C TYR A 172 -6.83 10.09 0.31
N PRO A 173 -6.05 9.76 1.37
CA PRO A 173 -4.60 9.88 1.39
C PRO A 173 -3.87 8.96 0.40
N VAL A 174 -4.49 7.91 -0.13
CA VAL A 174 -3.81 6.95 -1.01
C VAL A 174 -4.14 7.24 -2.48
N GLU A 175 -3.11 7.55 -3.26
CA GLU A 175 -3.17 7.61 -4.71
C GLU A 175 -2.97 6.22 -5.31
N ILE A 176 -3.71 5.91 -6.38
CA ILE A 176 -3.56 4.65 -7.12
C ILE A 176 -2.77 4.94 -8.40
N TRP A 177 -1.66 4.25 -8.57
CA TRP A 177 -0.79 4.33 -9.72
C TRP A 177 -0.74 2.95 -10.40
N LEU A 178 -0.42 2.91 -11.69
CA LEU A 178 -0.32 1.73 -12.51
C LEU A 178 1.01 1.77 -13.26
N ALA A 179 1.89 0.81 -12.99
CA ALA A 179 3.03 0.51 -13.85
C ALA A 179 2.58 -0.49 -14.91
N ALA A 180 2.24 0.01 -16.10
CA ALA A 180 1.79 -0.81 -17.22
C ALA A 180 3.00 -1.38 -17.97
N ARG A 181 2.99 -2.69 -18.23
CA ARG A 181 4.01 -3.39 -19.02
C ARG A 181 3.43 -4.02 -20.28
N ASN A 182 2.40 -4.86 -20.09
CA ASN A 182 1.75 -5.63 -21.14
C ASN A 182 0.23 -5.47 -21.04
N VAL A 183 -0.25 -4.24 -21.22
CA VAL A 183 -1.68 -3.90 -21.18
C VAL A 183 -2.13 -3.54 -22.60
N ALA A 184 -3.04 -4.32 -23.18
CA ALA A 184 -3.55 -4.06 -24.51
C ALA A 184 -4.38 -2.77 -24.53
N GLY A 185 -4.00 -1.82 -25.40
CA GLY A 185 -4.65 -0.52 -25.51
C GLY A 185 -4.08 0.58 -24.60
N LEU A 186 -2.98 0.31 -23.90
CA LEU A 186 -2.28 1.29 -23.09
C LEU A 186 -0.77 1.22 -23.32
N GLU A 187 -0.14 2.36 -23.58
CA GLU A 187 1.32 2.43 -23.72
C GLU A 187 2.02 2.03 -22.40
N PRO A 188 3.10 1.21 -22.46
CA PRO A 188 3.89 0.88 -21.29
C PRO A 188 4.44 2.13 -20.59
N GLY A 189 4.40 2.14 -19.26
CA GLY A 189 4.84 3.29 -18.47
C GLY A 189 4.16 3.40 -17.11
N LEU A 190 4.52 4.45 -16.36
CA LEU A 190 3.90 4.79 -15.09
C LEU A 190 2.73 5.73 -15.33
N HIS A 191 1.55 5.35 -14.85
CA HIS A 191 0.32 6.11 -15.00
C HIS A 191 -0.35 6.32 -13.65
N ARG A 192 -0.81 7.53 -13.35
CA ARG A 192 -1.62 7.80 -12.16
C ARG A 192 -3.09 7.72 -12.52
N PHE A 193 -3.87 6.97 -11.74
CA PHE A 193 -5.32 6.92 -11.89
C PHE A 193 -5.99 8.17 -11.30
N LEU A 194 -6.84 8.82 -12.10
CA LEU A 194 -7.61 10.01 -11.73
C LEU A 194 -9.10 9.66 -11.65
N PRO A 195 -9.62 9.30 -10.46
CA PRO A 195 -10.97 8.74 -10.32
C PRO A 195 -12.09 9.74 -10.63
N VAL A 196 -11.85 11.04 -10.51
CA VAL A 196 -12.84 12.08 -10.85
C VAL A 196 -12.94 12.28 -12.37
N GLU A 197 -11.85 12.04 -13.09
CA GLU A 197 -11.77 12.26 -14.54
C GLU A 197 -11.90 10.96 -15.33
N GLU A 198 -11.97 9.80 -14.63
CA GLU A 198 -11.98 8.45 -15.21
C GLU A 198 -10.89 8.29 -16.30
N SER A 199 -9.66 8.66 -15.94
CA SER A 199 -8.51 8.62 -16.86
C SER A 199 -7.21 8.24 -16.16
N LEU A 200 -6.24 7.83 -16.97
CA LEU A 200 -4.86 7.58 -16.58
C LEU A 200 -3.99 8.75 -17.06
N ALA A 201 -3.26 9.38 -16.14
CA ALA A 201 -2.30 10.43 -16.46
C ALA A 201 -0.88 9.86 -16.46
N THR A 202 -0.22 9.86 -17.61
CA THR A 202 1.16 9.33 -17.76
C THR A 202 2.15 10.19 -16.97
N GLN A 203 2.90 9.55 -16.08
CA GLN A 203 3.91 10.17 -15.22
C GLN A 203 5.32 9.98 -15.75
N ALA A 204 5.63 8.79 -16.28
CA ALA A 204 6.93 8.43 -16.84
C ALA A 204 6.80 7.28 -17.85
N GLY A 205 7.83 7.08 -18.68
CA GLY A 205 7.87 6.02 -19.69
C GLY A 205 8.21 4.64 -19.13
N PRO A 206 8.41 3.64 -20.01
CA PRO A 206 8.71 2.26 -19.63
C PRO A 206 10.05 2.08 -18.91
N GLU A 207 10.99 3.02 -19.04
CA GLU A 207 12.26 3.03 -18.31
C GLU A 207 12.04 3.05 -16.80
N ALA A 208 11.10 3.88 -16.32
CA ALA A 208 10.78 3.97 -14.90
C ALA A 208 10.10 2.69 -14.37
N VAL A 209 9.34 2.00 -15.23
CA VAL A 209 8.77 0.69 -14.89
C VAL A 209 9.86 -0.37 -14.75
N THR A 210 10.89 -0.31 -15.60
CA THR A 210 12.04 -1.22 -15.54
C THR A 210 12.85 -1.00 -14.26
N GLU A 211 13.13 0.27 -13.91
CA GLU A 211 13.81 0.63 -12.66
C GLU A 211 13.00 0.20 -11.43
N LEU A 212 11.67 0.39 -11.47
CA LEU A 212 10.78 -0.05 -10.40
C LEU A 212 10.86 -1.57 -10.19
N ILE A 213 10.79 -2.37 -11.25
CA ILE A 213 10.90 -3.84 -11.13
C ILE A 213 12.28 -4.23 -10.62
N ALA A 214 13.34 -3.54 -11.05
CA ALA A 214 14.69 -3.80 -10.54
C ALA A 214 14.83 -3.54 -9.03
N SER A 215 14.00 -2.66 -8.46
CA SER A 215 13.95 -2.42 -7.02
C SER A 215 13.29 -3.54 -6.20
N PHE A 216 12.67 -4.52 -6.85
CA PHE A 216 11.99 -5.62 -6.19
C PHE A 216 12.98 -6.73 -5.80
N ASP A 217 12.87 -7.21 -4.56
CA ASP A 217 13.64 -8.34 -4.03
C ASP A 217 12.77 -9.61 -4.07
N PRO A 218 12.92 -10.46 -5.09
CA PRO A 218 12.12 -11.68 -5.21
C PRO A 218 12.40 -12.72 -4.12
N GLN A 219 13.45 -12.56 -3.29
CA GLN A 219 13.95 -13.44 -2.21
C GLN A 219 14.24 -14.91 -2.59
N ASP A 220 13.48 -15.52 -3.49
CA ASP A 220 13.53 -16.93 -3.90
C ASP A 220 13.17 -17.17 -5.38
N GLY A 221 12.91 -16.11 -6.16
CA GLY A 221 12.50 -16.23 -7.56
C GLY A 221 11.08 -16.80 -7.75
N SER A 222 10.25 -16.78 -6.70
CA SER A 222 8.87 -17.29 -6.72
C SER A 222 7.92 -16.53 -7.66
N ILE A 223 8.34 -15.37 -8.17
CA ILE A 223 7.57 -14.54 -9.08
C ILE A 223 8.46 -14.15 -10.25
N ASP A 224 7.98 -14.44 -11.46
CA ASP A 224 8.54 -13.93 -12.70
C ASP A 224 7.88 -12.58 -13.03
N PHE A 225 8.54 -11.49 -12.64
CA PHE A 225 8.04 -10.14 -12.91
C PHE A 225 7.91 -9.86 -14.42
N ASP A 226 8.68 -10.54 -15.27
CA ASP A 226 8.62 -10.33 -16.71
C ASP A 226 7.31 -10.82 -17.32
N ARG A 227 6.61 -11.74 -16.64
CA ARG A 227 5.29 -12.25 -17.05
C ARG A 227 4.13 -11.48 -16.44
N THR A 228 4.37 -10.47 -15.59
CA THR A 228 3.30 -9.60 -15.07
C THR A 228 2.80 -8.64 -16.15
N ALA A 229 1.49 -8.39 -16.21
CA ALA A 229 0.93 -7.42 -17.15
C ALA A 229 1.05 -5.99 -16.63
N ALA A 230 0.83 -5.80 -15.33
CA ALA A 230 0.94 -4.51 -14.67
C ALA A 230 1.22 -4.65 -13.17
N VAL A 231 1.64 -3.55 -12.55
CA VAL A 231 1.73 -3.41 -11.10
C VAL A 231 0.87 -2.24 -10.65
N ILE A 232 -0.08 -2.49 -9.75
CA ILE A 232 -0.82 -1.43 -9.06
C ILE A 232 0.02 -0.96 -7.89
N LEU A 233 0.22 0.35 -7.80
CA LEU A 233 1.09 0.99 -6.82
C LEU A 233 0.23 1.90 -5.93
N LEU A 234 0.31 1.68 -4.62
CA LEU A 234 -0.43 2.46 -3.63
C LEU A 234 0.50 3.51 -3.04
N VAL A 235 0.37 4.75 -3.53
CA VAL A 235 1.23 5.86 -3.12
C VAL A 235 0.52 6.68 -2.05
N GLY A 236 1.04 6.62 -0.82
CA GLY A 236 0.48 7.32 0.33
C GLY A 236 0.92 8.78 0.41
N ASN A 237 -0.01 9.65 0.78
CA ASN A 237 0.24 11.02 1.22
C ASN A 237 -0.17 11.15 2.71
N PRO A 238 0.76 10.84 3.64
CA PRO A 238 0.52 10.89 5.08
C PRO A 238 -0.16 12.17 5.56
N TRP A 239 0.28 13.31 5.03
CA TRP A 239 -0.15 14.63 5.46
C TRP A 239 -1.62 14.89 5.25
N ARG A 240 -2.25 14.32 4.20
CA ARG A 240 -3.70 14.45 3.98
C ARG A 240 -4.47 13.98 5.21
N SER A 241 -4.12 12.80 5.74
CA SER A 241 -4.76 12.26 6.96
C SER A 241 -4.23 12.89 8.24
N MET A 242 -2.93 13.16 8.32
CA MET A 242 -2.30 13.69 9.54
C MET A 242 -2.74 15.12 9.86
N ARG A 243 -3.16 15.91 8.88
CA ARG A 243 -3.74 17.25 9.11
C ARG A 243 -4.99 17.21 9.99
N LYS A 244 -5.80 16.14 9.90
CA LYS A 244 -7.02 15.96 10.70
C LYS A 244 -6.79 15.13 11.96
N TYR A 245 -5.99 14.08 11.85
CA TYR A 245 -5.87 13.05 12.88
C TYR A 245 -4.51 13.04 13.58
N GLY A 246 -3.64 14.02 13.31
CA GLY A 246 -2.26 14.01 13.77
C GLY A 246 -1.54 12.73 13.34
N PRO A 247 -0.55 12.24 14.11
CA PRO A 247 0.17 11.00 13.79
C PRO A 247 -0.75 9.77 13.59
N ARG A 248 -1.94 9.76 14.20
CA ARG A 248 -2.91 8.66 14.04
C ARG A 248 -3.43 8.54 12.61
N GLY A 249 -3.38 9.60 11.82
CA GLY A 249 -3.74 9.59 10.40
C GLY A 249 -3.00 8.53 9.59
N MET A 250 -1.76 8.20 9.96
CA MET A 250 -0.99 7.11 9.35
C MET A 250 -1.70 5.76 9.44
N ARG A 251 -2.34 5.45 10.58
CA ARG A 251 -3.08 4.19 10.73
C ARG A 251 -4.24 4.09 9.75
N SER A 252 -4.97 5.20 9.60
CA SER A 252 -6.09 5.27 8.66
C SER A 252 -5.64 5.09 7.22
N MET A 253 -4.50 5.69 6.85
CA MET A 253 -3.92 5.54 5.51
C MET A 253 -3.55 4.08 5.22
N PHE A 254 -2.95 3.35 6.17
CA PHE A 254 -2.66 1.93 5.99
C PHE A 254 -3.93 1.07 5.87
N HIS A 255 -4.99 1.37 6.63
CA HIS A 255 -6.28 0.68 6.47
C HIS A 255 -6.89 0.92 5.09
N GLU A 256 -6.82 2.15 4.59
CA GLU A 256 -7.30 2.50 3.25
C GLU A 256 -6.49 1.77 2.17
N ALA A 257 -5.16 1.74 2.27
CA ALA A 257 -4.32 0.99 1.35
C ALA A 257 -4.69 -0.50 1.29
N GLY A 258 -4.93 -1.13 2.45
CA GLY A 258 -5.41 -2.52 2.50
C GLY A 258 -6.80 -2.72 1.88
N GLY A 259 -7.71 -1.75 2.06
CA GLY A 259 -9.03 -1.77 1.42
C GLY A 259 -8.95 -1.67 -0.10
N ILE A 260 -8.09 -0.79 -0.62
CA ILE A 260 -7.82 -0.65 -2.05
C ILE A 260 -7.26 -1.96 -2.62
N ALA A 261 -6.22 -2.53 -1.99
CA ALA A 261 -5.60 -3.77 -2.42
C ALA A 261 -6.60 -4.93 -2.45
N GLN A 262 -7.41 -5.09 -1.40
CA GLN A 262 -8.43 -6.12 -1.34
C GLN A 262 -9.50 -5.96 -2.44
N ASN A 263 -9.96 -4.74 -2.71
CA ASN A 263 -10.90 -4.49 -3.80
C ASN A 263 -10.29 -4.84 -5.17
N ALA A 264 -9.03 -4.48 -5.40
CA ALA A 264 -8.31 -4.83 -6.63
C ALA A 264 -8.20 -6.36 -6.80
N HIS A 265 -7.89 -7.09 -5.72
CA HIS A 265 -7.85 -8.56 -5.74
C HIS A 265 -9.21 -9.21 -6.04
N LEU A 266 -10.30 -8.67 -5.48
CA LEU A 266 -11.64 -9.19 -5.74
C LEU A 266 -12.06 -8.96 -7.19
N ALA A 267 -11.74 -7.79 -7.74
CA ALA A 267 -11.97 -7.49 -9.15
C ALA A 267 -11.15 -8.40 -10.07
N ALA A 268 -9.85 -8.54 -9.80
CA ALA A 268 -8.97 -9.45 -10.54
C ALA A 268 -9.50 -10.90 -10.50
N THR A 269 -9.89 -11.39 -9.32
CA THR A 269 -10.48 -12.73 -9.16
C THR A 269 -11.77 -12.89 -9.96
N GLY A 270 -12.63 -11.87 -9.97
CA GLY A 270 -13.88 -11.86 -10.72
C GLY A 270 -13.69 -11.87 -12.23
N LEU A 271 -12.62 -11.25 -12.72
CA LEU A 271 -12.20 -11.24 -14.13
C LEU A 271 -11.39 -12.50 -14.52
N GLY A 272 -11.04 -13.36 -13.57
CA GLY A 272 -10.18 -14.53 -13.82
C GLY A 272 -8.70 -14.19 -14.01
N LEU A 273 -8.26 -13.01 -13.55
CA LEU A 273 -6.86 -12.59 -13.52
C LEU A 273 -6.16 -13.10 -12.26
N GLU A 274 -4.84 -13.27 -12.36
CA GLU A 274 -3.99 -13.56 -11.22
C GLU A 274 -3.49 -12.26 -10.59
N SER A 275 -3.43 -12.24 -9.25
CA SER A 275 -2.90 -11.11 -8.52
C SER A 275 -2.24 -11.51 -7.21
N VAL A 276 -1.24 -10.75 -6.78
CA VAL A 276 -0.54 -10.96 -5.51
C VAL A 276 -0.03 -9.64 -4.93
N ASP A 277 -0.29 -9.46 -3.64
CA ASP A 277 0.36 -8.44 -2.83
C ASP A 277 1.88 -8.68 -2.81
N PHE A 278 2.63 -7.65 -3.13
CA PHE A 278 4.09 -7.68 -3.09
C PHE A 278 4.61 -6.43 -2.36
N SER A 279 5.51 -6.63 -1.40
CA SER A 279 6.11 -5.55 -0.61
C SER A 279 7.59 -5.79 -0.31
N GLY A 280 8.21 -6.74 -1.00
CA GLY A 280 9.65 -6.96 -0.94
C GLY A 280 10.34 -6.04 -1.94
N PHE A 281 10.46 -4.75 -1.63
CA PHE A 281 11.16 -3.81 -2.49
C PHE A 281 12.09 -2.90 -1.68
N TYR A 282 13.14 -2.40 -2.32
CA TYR A 282 14.03 -1.41 -1.73
C TYR A 282 13.39 -0.03 -1.85
N ASP A 283 12.90 0.52 -0.73
CA ASP A 283 12.14 1.79 -0.70
C ASP A 283 12.83 2.93 -1.45
N ASP A 284 14.13 3.16 -1.20
CA ASP A 284 14.87 4.28 -1.81
C ASP A 284 14.95 4.13 -3.34
N GLU A 285 15.14 2.91 -3.84
CA GLU A 285 15.21 2.63 -5.28
C GLU A 285 13.83 2.75 -5.93
N ALA A 286 12.80 2.17 -5.31
CA ALA A 286 11.42 2.29 -5.76
C ALA A 286 10.95 3.75 -5.77
N HIS A 287 11.28 4.53 -4.74
CA HIS A 287 10.93 5.95 -4.67
C HIS A 287 11.67 6.76 -5.73
N SER A 288 12.95 6.45 -6.00
CA SER A 288 13.71 7.07 -7.09
C SER A 288 13.03 6.82 -8.45
N ALA A 289 12.69 5.57 -8.77
CA ALA A 289 12.02 5.19 -10.02
C ALA A 289 10.65 5.89 -10.19
N LEU A 290 9.93 6.09 -9.09
CA LEU A 290 8.60 6.72 -9.08
C LEU A 290 8.64 8.26 -8.96
N GLY A 291 9.82 8.86 -8.75
CA GLY A 291 9.95 10.29 -8.47
C GLY A 291 9.28 10.73 -7.16
N LEU A 292 9.35 9.88 -6.13
CA LEU A 292 8.77 10.11 -4.80
C LEU A 292 9.84 10.56 -3.80
N ASP A 293 9.44 11.31 -2.78
CA ASP A 293 10.36 11.82 -1.74
C ASP A 293 10.45 10.90 -0.51
N GLY A 294 9.64 9.84 -0.46
CA GLY A 294 9.57 8.88 0.64
C GLY A 294 8.97 9.43 1.94
N VAL A 295 8.59 10.71 1.99
CA VAL A 295 8.14 11.40 3.21
C VAL A 295 6.75 12.00 3.04
N HIS A 296 6.56 12.87 2.04
CA HIS A 296 5.25 13.46 1.74
C HIS A 296 4.46 12.61 0.74
N ARG A 297 5.16 11.87 -0.12
CA ARG A 297 4.61 10.87 -1.01
C ARG A 297 5.51 9.63 -0.94
N THR A 298 4.95 8.50 -0.55
CA THR A 298 5.71 7.28 -0.30
C THR A 298 4.96 6.07 -0.84
N LEU A 299 5.68 5.12 -1.44
CA LEU A 299 5.10 3.86 -1.87
C LEU A 299 4.77 3.02 -0.64
N LEU A 300 3.49 2.71 -0.43
CA LEU A 300 3.04 1.93 0.73
C LEU A 300 3.00 0.44 0.43
N HIS A 301 2.56 0.09 -0.78
CA HIS A 301 2.21 -1.27 -1.14
C HIS A 301 2.11 -1.42 -2.65
N THR A 302 2.28 -2.65 -3.15
CA THR A 302 2.11 -2.98 -4.56
C THR A 302 1.28 -4.24 -4.72
N VAL A 303 0.48 -4.29 -5.78
CA VAL A 303 -0.25 -5.49 -6.21
C VAL A 303 0.19 -5.81 -7.62
N LEU A 304 0.82 -6.97 -7.79
CA LEU A 304 1.15 -7.50 -9.11
C LEU A 304 -0.12 -8.06 -9.73
N LEU A 305 -0.29 -7.85 -11.04
CA LEU A 305 -1.46 -8.28 -11.80
C LEU A 305 -1.03 -8.86 -13.16
N GLY A 306 -1.67 -9.94 -13.57
CA GLY A 306 -1.44 -10.52 -14.89
C GLY A 306 -2.50 -11.54 -15.27
N ALA A 307 -2.47 -11.97 -16.53
CA ALA A 307 -3.28 -13.08 -16.99
C ALA A 307 -2.85 -14.39 -16.28
N ALA A 308 -3.85 -15.23 -15.97
CA ALA A 308 -3.64 -16.62 -15.53
C ALA A 308 -3.05 -17.48 -16.66
#